data_AF-A0A848I678-F1
#
_entry.id   AF-A0A848I678-F1
#
_cell.length_a   1.000
_cell.length_b   1.000
_cell.length_c   1.000
_cell.angle_alpha   90.00
_cell.angle_beta   90.00
_cell.angle_gamma   90.00
#
_symmetry.space_group_name_H-M   'P 1'
#
loop_
_entity.id
_entity.type
_entity.pdbx_description
1 polymer ?
#
loop_
_entity_poly.entity_id
_entity_poly.type
_entity_poly.pdbx_seq_one_letter_code
_entity_poly.pdbx_strand_id
1 'polypeptide(L)' 'MSAHDARRTILVTGVNGQVGFELARTLQGLGNVVAVDRATLDLSNLDQVRAVVRDVRPALIVNPAA' A
#
# COMPACT_ATOMS: atom_id res chain seq x y z
N MET A 1 14.34 -12.15 20.53
CA MET A 1 13.45 -11.14 19.93
C MET A 1 13.98 -10.88 18.53
N SER A 2 13.45 -11.59 17.53
CA SER A 2 13.94 -11.49 16.14
C SER A 2 13.56 -10.13 15.55
N ALA A 3 14.31 -9.61 14.58
CA ALA A 3 14.12 -8.32 13.91
C ALA A 3 12.76 -8.14 13.18
N HIS A 4 11.77 -9.00 13.44
CA HIS A 4 10.39 -8.93 12.95
C HIS A 4 9.51 -7.91 13.70
N ASP A 5 10.02 -7.24 14.72
CA ASP A 5 9.26 -6.30 15.57
C ASP A 5 9.03 -4.91 14.96
N ALA A 6 9.73 -4.57 13.87
CA ALA A 6 9.40 -3.38 13.10
C ALA A 6 8.18 -3.68 12.23
N ARG A 7 7.00 -3.15 12.61
CA ARG A 7 5.74 -3.32 11.86
C ARG A 7 5.97 -2.91 10.38
N ARG A 8 6.05 -3.90 9.48
CA ARG A 8 6.36 -3.67 8.06
C ARG A 8 5.31 -2.79 7.41
N THR A 9 5.71 -1.76 6.67
CA THR A 9 4.77 -0.94 5.89
C THR A 9 4.31 -1.70 4.64
N ILE A 10 2.99 -1.78 4.44
CA ILE A 10 2.33 -2.40 3.30
C ILE A 10 1.56 -1.32 2.56
N LEU A 11 1.97 -0.99 1.34
CA LEU A 11 1.24 -0.06 0.47
C LEU A 11 0.18 -0.83 -0.32
N VAL A 12 -1.08 -0.42 -0.22
CA VAL A 12 -2.21 -1.02 -0.95
C VAL A 12 -2.82 0.05 -1.85
N THR A 13 -2.84 -0.19 -3.17
CA THR A 13 -3.47 0.73 -4.14
C THR A 13 -4.94 0.35 -4.38
N GLY A 14 -5.68 1.17 -5.14
CA GLY A 14 -7.03 0.78 -5.61
C GLY A 14 -8.04 0.51 -4.50
N VAL A 15 -7.89 1.15 -3.34
CA VAL A 15 -8.60 0.81 -2.09
C VAL A 15 -10.11 1.06 -2.12
N ASN A 16 -10.59 1.81 -3.12
CA ASN A 16 -12.01 2.05 -3.35
C ASN A 16 -12.69 0.93 -4.16
N GLY A 17 -11.92 -0.01 -4.73
CA GLY A 17 -12.46 -1.22 -5.37
C GLY A 17 -12.76 -2.31 -4.33
N GLN A 18 -13.62 -3.27 -4.67
CA GLN A 18 -14.03 -4.35 -3.74
C GLN A 18 -12.83 -5.13 -3.19
N VAL A 19 -11.89 -5.49 -4.07
CA VAL A 19 -10.68 -6.23 -3.69
C VAL A 19 -9.74 -5.37 -2.83
N GLY A 20 -9.54 -4.11 -3.20
CA GLY A 20 -8.68 -3.18 -2.44
C GLY A 20 -9.23 -2.89 -1.04
N PHE A 21 -10.55 -2.73 -0.91
CA PHE A 21 -11.23 -2.53 0.36
C PHE A 21 -11.00 -3.70 1.32
N GLU A 22 -11.23 -4.94 0.87
CA GLU A 22 -11.02 -6.10 1.74
C GLU A 22 -9.55 -6.34 2.05
N LEU A 23 -8.64 -6.18 1.08
CA LEU A 23 -7.20 -6.30 1.32
C LEU A 23 -6.71 -5.31 2.38
N ALA A 24 -7.14 -4.04 2.31
CA ALA A 24 -6.73 -3.03 3.28
C ALA A 24 -7.11 -3.44 4.71
N ARG A 25 -8.26 -4.09 4.90
CA ARG A 25 -8.74 -4.60 6.19
C ARG A 25 -8.02 -5.87 6.63
N THR A 26 -7.93 -6.87 5.75
CA THR A 26 -7.30 -8.17 6.05
C THR A 26 -5.82 -8.02 6.42
N LEU A 27 -5.12 -7.04 5.83
CA LEU A 27 -3.68 -6.85 6.03
C LEU A 27 -3.33 -6.05 7.31
N GLN A 28 -4.30 -5.46 8.02
CA GLN A 28 -4.02 -4.63 9.23
C GLN A 28 -3.32 -5.40 10.35
N GLY A 29 -3.51 -6.72 10.41
CA GLY A 29 -2.86 -7.62 11.37
C GLY A 29 -1.43 -8.03 11.00
N LEU A 30 -0.99 -7.76 9.76
CA LEU A 30 0.33 -8.17 9.25
C LEU A 30 1.34 -7.03 9.20
N GLY A 31 0.87 -5.77 9.24
CA GLY A 31 1.75 -4.62 9.07
C GLY A 31 1.06 -3.28 9.19
N ASN A 32 1.83 -2.22 8.95
CA ASN A 32 1.31 -0.87 8.80
C ASN A 32 0.75 -0.69 7.39
N VAL A 33 -0.58 -0.77 7.27
CA VAL A 33 -1.27 -0.61 5.98
C VAL A 33 -1.37 0.87 5.63
N VAL A 34 -0.79 1.24 4.49
CA VAL A 34 -0.97 2.54 3.83
C VAL A 34 -1.85 2.29 2.62
N ALA A 35 -3.12 2.66 2.75
CA ALA A 35 -4.14 2.50 1.72
C ALA A 35 -4.23 3.78 0.89
N VAL A 36 -4.03 3.68 -0.43
CA VAL A 36 -4.13 4.81 -1.37
C VAL A 36 -5.15 4.54 -2.48
N ASP A 37 -5.89 5.58 -2.83
CA ASP A 37 -6.80 5.58 -3.95
C ASP A 37 -6.16 6.19 -5.20
N ARG A 38 -6.93 6.31 -6.30
CA ARG A 38 -6.42 6.87 -7.55
C ARG A 38 -6.10 8.37 -7.45
N ALA A 39 -6.76 9.11 -6.58
CA ALA A 39 -6.47 10.54 -6.39
C ALA A 39 -5.13 10.74 -5.67
N THR A 40 -4.78 9.83 -4.76
CA THR A 40 -3.48 9.83 -4.06
C THR A 40 -2.36 9.20 -4.88
N LEU A 41 -2.67 8.19 -5.71
CA LEU A 41 -1.70 7.51 -6.56
C LEU A 41 -2.33 7.10 -7.90
N ASP A 42 -2.09 7.89 -8.94
CA ASP A 42 -2.38 7.51 -10.32
C ASP A 42 -1.24 6.65 -10.86
N LEU A 43 -1.52 5.36 -11.06
CA LEU A 43 -0.54 4.40 -11.56
C LEU A 43 -0.10 4.65 -13.01
N SER A 44 -0.83 5.48 -13.76
CA SER A 44 -0.38 5.93 -15.09
C SER A 44 0.69 7.04 -15.02
N ASN A 45 0.82 7.71 -13.87
CA ASN A 45 1.83 8.72 -13.61
C ASN A 45 3.04 8.13 -12.86
N LEU A 46 4.06 7.71 -13.61
CA LEU A 46 5.23 7.03 -13.04
C LEU A 46 6.06 7.90 -12.08
N ASP A 47 6.06 9.22 -12.24
CA ASP A 47 6.80 10.11 -11.33
C ASP A 47 6.11 10.22 -9.98
N GLN A 48 4.77 10.28 -9.99
CA GLN A 48 3.98 10.18 -8.77
C GLN A 48 4.19 8.83 -8.08
N VAL A 49 4.20 7.72 -8.82
CA VAL A 49 4.50 6.38 -8.27
C VAL A 49 5.86 6.37 -7.57
N ARG A 50 6.91 6.88 -8.22
CA ARG A 50 8.26 6.96 -7.64
C ARG A 50 8.32 7.86 -6.41
N ALA A 51 7.58 8.97 -6.40
CA ALA A 51 7.50 9.85 -5.23
C ALA A 51 6.84 9.13 -4.05
N VAL A 52 5.64 8.57 -4.25
CA VAL A 52 4.89 7.87 -3.20
C VAL A 52 5.67 6.68 -2.65
N VAL A 53 6.29 5.85 -3.51
CA VAL A 53 7.08 4.70 -3.05
C VAL A 53 8.30 5.15 -2.23
N ARG A 54 8.99 6.23 -2.63
CA ARG A 54 10.14 6.76 -1.89
C ARG A 54 9.73 7.39 -0.55
N ASP A 55 8.57 8.02 -0.49
CA ASP A 55 8.08 8.65 0.74
C ASP A 55 7.55 7.60 1.74
N VAL A 56 6.74 6.65 1.24
CA VAL A 56 6.13 5.59 2.06
C VAL A 56 7.15 4.53 2.49
N ARG A 57 8.16 4.26 1.66
CA ARG A 57 9.17 3.20 1.85
C ARG A 57 8.54 1.85 2.23
N PRO A 58 7.59 1.33 1.42
CA PRO A 58 6.90 0.09 1.76
C PRO A 58 7.86 -1.11 1.68
N ALA A 59 7.66 -2.08 2.57
CA ALA A 59 8.29 -3.39 2.47
C ALA A 59 7.54 -4.33 1.52
N LEU A 60 6.25 -4.05 1.27
CA LEU A 60 5.37 -4.78 0.36
C LEU A 60 4.43 -3.80 -0.34
N ILE A 61 4.24 -3.97 -1.66
CA ILE A 61 3.23 -3.25 -2.45
C ILE A 61 2.21 -4.27 -2.94
N VAL A 62 0.93 -4.00 -2.72
CA VAL A 62 -0.19 -4.81 -3.20
C VAL A 62 -1.01 -3.97 -4.16
N ASN A 63 -1.13 -4.42 -5.41
CA ASN A 63 -1.82 -3.70 -6.47
C ASN A 63 -3.12 -4.40 -6.92
N PRO A 64 -4.28 -4.10 -6.31
CA PRO A 64 -5.58 -4.53 -6.80
C PRO A 64 -6.23 -3.50 -7.75
N ALA A 65 -5.55 -2.39 -8.07
CA ALA A 65 -6.06 -1.42 -9.03
C ALA A 65 -6.05 -2.03 -10.44
N ALA A 66 -7.22 -2.09 -11.06
CA ALA A 66 -7.48 -2.55 -12.42
C ALA A 66 -8.31 -1.50 -13.17
#